data_AF-A0A941YCC2-F1
#
_entry.id   AF-A0A941YCC2-F1
#
_cell.length_a   1.000
_cell.length_b   1.000
_cell.length_c   1.000
_cell.angle_alpha   90.00
_cell.angle_beta   90.00
_cell.angle_gamma   90.00
#
_symmetry.space_group_name_H-M   'P 1'
#
loop_
_entity.id
_entity.type
_entity.pdbx_description
1 polymer ?
#
loop_
_entity_poly.entity_id
_entity_poly.type
_entity_poly.pdbx_seq_one_letter_code
_entity_poly.pdbx_strand_id
1 'polypeptide(L)'
;MGKVLSFAWLSLVLAATSFAQVRPVVSSLESKVARADAICVGTIESLSEERTEFGHGYTNFTITVKVSQVLKGNPESSISFVGYTTETYANLKQIQAKAAPVWVARILPYDPQSNPDPSWVIHTDWNELTMDYKVLSTQDAIVKRLKEYVAANPAPVKTTSIMSFVPMFISPSRGIVDFILPDCPALESLAHRMIDDPKKFVPPADEHEKQRKGLAAYDQSCQTFMRFEGLNLLSGFKSDQNIRLVQKYLTDSSVVITYRAPDEKVLWYMLRSASYQILTKWGIKVDAPIDEAPIDSVKSIDGLMIVNKLIMNIR
;
A
#
# COMPACT_ATOMS: atom_id res chain seq x y z
N MET A 1 3.57 -27.01 -57.11
CA MET A 1 2.71 -27.16 -55.93
C MET A 1 3.51 -27.85 -54.83
N GLY A 2 3.98 -27.11 -53.82
CA GLY A 2 4.71 -27.66 -52.67
C GLY A 2 4.62 -26.66 -51.52
N LYS A 3 3.89 -27.03 -50.46
CA LYS A 3 3.61 -26.19 -49.30
C LYS A 3 4.84 -26.14 -48.39
N VAL A 4 5.35 -24.94 -48.12
CA VAL A 4 6.30 -24.67 -47.04
C VAL A 4 5.48 -24.34 -45.79
N LEU A 5 5.57 -25.19 -44.76
CA LEU A 5 4.91 -24.98 -43.47
C LEU A 5 5.66 -23.93 -42.65
N SER A 6 4.92 -22.91 -42.22
CA SER A 6 5.36 -21.82 -41.33
C SER A 6 5.76 -22.33 -39.94
N PHE A 7 7.05 -22.26 -39.63
CA PHE A 7 7.62 -22.50 -38.29
C PHE A 7 7.82 -21.21 -37.47
N ALA A 8 7.32 -20.06 -37.95
CA ALA A 8 7.62 -18.74 -37.37
C ALA A 8 6.59 -18.22 -36.35
N TRP A 9 5.52 -18.96 -36.04
CA TRP A 9 4.43 -18.48 -35.17
C TRP A 9 4.43 -19.05 -33.75
N LEU A 10 5.32 -19.98 -33.40
CA LEU A 10 5.38 -20.56 -32.05
C LEU A 10 6.35 -19.84 -31.09
N SER A 11 7.18 -18.93 -31.61
CA SER A 11 8.25 -18.29 -30.84
C SER A 11 7.84 -16.95 -30.20
N LEU A 12 6.66 -16.41 -30.50
CA LEU A 12 6.21 -15.10 -29.98
C LEU A 12 5.29 -15.19 -28.74
N VAL A 13 4.86 -16.40 -28.35
CA VAL A 13 3.99 -16.59 -27.17
C VAL A 13 4.79 -16.87 -25.89
N LEU A 14 6.08 -17.20 -26.01
CA LEU A 14 6.96 -17.48 -24.85
C LEU A 14 7.78 -16.28 -24.37
N ALA A 15 7.63 -15.10 -24.99
CA ALA A 15 8.27 -13.85 -24.54
C ALA A 15 7.38 -13.03 -23.58
N ALA A 16 6.27 -13.59 -23.09
CA ALA A 16 5.24 -12.85 -22.35
C ALA A 16 5.27 -13.00 -20.81
N THR A 17 6.29 -13.58 -20.18
CA THR A 17 6.28 -13.81 -18.71
C THR A 17 7.50 -13.31 -17.94
N SER A 18 8.36 -12.49 -18.56
CA SER A 18 9.52 -11.91 -17.85
C SER A 18 9.39 -10.41 -17.57
N PHE A 19 8.25 -9.78 -17.88
CA PHE A 19 7.97 -8.47 -17.33
C PHE A 19 7.79 -8.65 -15.83
N ALA A 20 8.75 -8.15 -15.05
CA ALA A 20 8.54 -7.90 -13.63
C ALA A 20 7.20 -7.19 -13.49
N GLN A 21 6.18 -7.92 -13.02
CA GLN A 21 4.84 -7.36 -12.86
C GLN A 21 4.98 -6.30 -11.77
N VAL A 22 5.03 -5.04 -12.19
CA VAL A 22 5.03 -3.90 -11.27
C VAL A 22 3.74 -4.00 -10.49
N ARG A 23 3.85 -4.23 -9.18
CA ARG A 23 2.66 -4.28 -8.34
C ARG A 23 2.00 -2.92 -8.36
N PRO A 24 0.66 -2.86 -8.41
CA PRO A 24 -0.02 -1.62 -8.11
C PRO A 24 0.44 -1.14 -6.73
N VAL A 25 0.74 0.15 -6.64
CA VAL A 25 1.13 0.82 -5.41
C VAL A 25 0.00 1.74 -5.01
N VAL A 26 -0.50 1.59 -3.79
CA VAL A 26 -1.50 2.47 -3.19
C VAL A 26 -0.85 3.16 -2.00
N SER A 27 -1.10 4.45 -1.81
CA SER A 27 -0.62 5.20 -0.64
C SER A 27 -1.79 5.55 0.27
N SER A 28 -1.59 5.41 1.58
CA SER A 28 -2.55 5.92 2.56
C SER A 28 -2.66 7.44 2.48
N LEU A 29 -3.82 7.98 2.87
CA LEU A 29 -4.03 9.41 3.05
C LEU A 29 -2.93 10.01 3.93
N GLU A 30 -2.62 9.36 5.05
CA GLU A 30 -1.57 9.78 5.96
C GLU A 30 -0.19 9.78 5.30
N SER A 31 0.14 8.81 4.43
CA SER A 31 1.40 8.79 3.70
C SER A 31 1.52 9.97 2.72
N LYS A 32 0.45 10.28 1.98
CA LYS A 32 0.39 11.46 1.09
C LYS A 32 0.68 12.74 1.87
N VAL A 33 0.07 12.87 3.05
CA VAL A 33 0.22 14.03 3.94
C VAL A 33 1.59 14.13 4.58
N ALA A 34 2.14 13.00 5.01
CA ALA A 34 3.41 12.93 5.68
C ALA A 34 4.56 13.39 4.78
N ARG A 35 4.46 13.08 3.48
CA ARG A 35 5.40 13.45 2.42
C ARG A 35 5.21 14.88 1.91
N ALA A 36 4.03 15.46 2.10
CA ALA A 36 3.75 16.81 1.65
C ALA A 36 4.36 17.84 2.61
N ASP A 37 4.95 18.92 2.10
CA ASP A 37 5.40 20.04 2.92
C ASP A 37 4.32 21.12 3.08
N ALA A 38 3.40 21.22 2.11
CA ALA A 38 2.21 22.05 2.16
C ALA A 38 0.96 21.26 1.75
N ILE A 39 -0.17 21.53 2.42
CA ILE A 39 -1.48 20.97 2.10
C ILE A 39 -2.52 22.05 2.29
N CYS A 40 -3.37 22.24 1.29
CA CYS A 40 -4.49 23.15 1.38
C CYS A 40 -5.74 22.61 0.70
N VAL A 41 -6.86 23.20 1.04
CA VAL A 41 -8.19 22.97 0.47
C VAL A 41 -8.62 24.25 -0.22
N GLY A 42 -9.23 24.12 -1.38
CA GLY A 42 -9.63 25.26 -2.19
C GLY A 42 -10.56 24.89 -3.33
N THR A 43 -10.71 25.81 -4.27
CA THR A 43 -11.46 25.61 -5.51
C THR A 43 -10.59 26.00 -6.70
N ILE A 44 -10.72 25.30 -7.82
CA ILE A 44 -10.02 25.66 -9.06
C ILE A 44 -10.52 27.03 -9.52
N GLU A 45 -9.63 28.02 -9.53
CA GLU A 45 -9.90 29.39 -9.97
C GLU A 45 -9.66 29.53 -11.48
N SER A 46 -8.50 29.07 -11.94
CA SER A 46 -8.14 29.06 -13.36
C SER A 46 -7.48 27.75 -13.76
N LEU A 47 -7.66 27.40 -15.03
CA LEU A 47 -7.14 26.18 -15.63
C LEU A 47 -6.78 26.49 -17.08
N SER A 48 -5.51 26.33 -17.42
CA SER A 48 -4.98 26.45 -18.79
C SER A 48 -4.27 25.17 -19.21
N GLU A 49 -4.58 24.72 -20.42
CA GLU A 49 -3.91 23.59 -21.06
C GLU A 49 -2.60 24.08 -21.67
N GLU A 50 -1.49 23.47 -21.27
CA GLU A 50 -0.20 23.69 -21.91
C GLU A 50 0.19 22.39 -22.60
N ARG A 51 -0.07 22.31 -23.91
CA ARG A 51 0.31 21.15 -24.70
C ARG A 51 1.82 21.16 -24.91
N THR A 52 2.55 20.57 -23.97
CA THR A 52 3.92 20.17 -24.22
C THR A 52 3.90 18.78 -24.84
N GLU A 53 4.40 18.63 -26.07
CA GLU A 53 4.61 17.36 -26.74
C GLU A 53 5.75 16.57 -26.06
N PHE A 54 5.54 16.10 -24.83
CA PHE A 54 6.39 15.08 -24.25
C PHE A 54 5.80 13.71 -24.60
N GLY A 55 6.62 12.85 -25.20
CA GLY A 55 6.26 11.58 -25.86
C GLY A 55 5.65 10.48 -24.98
N HIS A 56 5.05 10.82 -23.85
CA HIS A 56 4.39 9.89 -22.92
C HIS A 56 2.88 10.12 -22.77
N GLY A 57 2.29 11.04 -23.53
CA GLY A 57 0.82 11.22 -23.57
C GLY A 57 0.20 11.87 -22.34
N TYR A 58 1.00 12.47 -21.46
CA TYR A 58 0.51 13.28 -20.35
C TYR A 58 0.33 14.74 -20.81
N THR A 59 -0.84 15.31 -20.55
CA THR A 59 -1.10 16.73 -20.78
C THR A 59 -0.75 17.50 -19.50
N ASN A 60 0.15 18.48 -19.61
CA ASN A 60 0.45 19.38 -18.51
C ASN A 60 -0.64 20.45 -18.42
N PHE A 61 -1.13 20.67 -17.21
CA PHE A 61 -2.10 21.73 -16.92
C PHE A 61 -1.49 22.71 -15.93
N THR A 62 -1.55 24.00 -16.25
CA THR A 62 -1.37 25.01 -15.22
C THR A 62 -2.71 25.18 -14.50
N ILE A 63 -2.73 24.82 -13.23
CA ILE A 63 -3.89 24.86 -12.36
C ILE A 63 -3.65 25.95 -11.32
N THR A 64 -4.59 26.89 -11.20
CA THR A 64 -4.59 27.86 -10.09
C THR A 64 -5.74 27.53 -9.15
N VAL A 65 -5.42 27.32 -7.88
CA VAL A 65 -6.39 26.99 -6.82
C VAL A 65 -6.50 28.18 -5.87
N LYS A 66 -7.70 28.71 -5.73
CA LYS A 66 -8.04 29.67 -4.68
C LYS A 66 -8.18 28.93 -3.36
N VAL A 67 -7.30 29.24 -2.42
CA VAL A 67 -7.22 28.54 -1.14
C VAL A 67 -8.28 29.06 -0.18
N SER A 68 -9.09 28.15 0.34
CA SER A 68 -10.06 28.44 1.41
C SER A 68 -9.53 28.05 2.79
N GLN A 69 -8.62 27.08 2.85
CA GLN A 69 -8.06 26.58 4.10
C GLN A 69 -6.67 25.97 3.89
N VAL A 70 -5.71 26.36 4.73
CA VAL A 70 -4.41 25.70 4.82
C VAL A 70 -4.43 24.69 5.96
N LEU A 71 -4.03 23.45 5.65
CA LEU A 71 -3.99 22.33 6.60
C LEU A 71 -2.56 22.07 7.09
N LYS A 72 -1.55 22.31 6.25
CA LYS A 72 -0.13 22.15 6.54
C LYS A 72 0.69 23.15 5.72
N GLY A 73 1.78 23.66 6.28
CA GLY A 73 2.65 24.64 5.61
C GLY A 73 2.23 26.09 5.84
N ASN A 74 2.82 27.00 5.07
CA ASN A 74 2.59 28.44 5.22
C ASN A 74 1.23 28.86 4.61
N PRO A 75 0.60 29.92 5.13
CA PRO A 75 -0.63 30.45 4.56
C PRO A 75 -0.38 31.01 3.16
N GLU A 76 -1.14 30.53 2.19
CA GLU A 76 -1.18 31.02 0.81
C GLU A 76 -2.65 31.25 0.43
N SER A 77 -2.97 32.37 -0.22
CA SER A 77 -4.33 32.70 -0.64
C SER A 77 -4.70 32.09 -2.00
N SER A 78 -3.69 31.79 -2.81
CA SER A 78 -3.82 31.12 -4.10
C SER A 78 -2.51 30.39 -4.43
N ILE A 79 -2.62 29.27 -5.15
CA ILE A 79 -1.47 28.46 -5.55
C ILE A 79 -1.60 28.14 -7.03
N SER A 80 -0.56 28.42 -7.80
CA SER A 80 -0.49 28.08 -9.23
C SER A 80 0.61 27.07 -9.46
N PHE A 81 0.30 25.98 -10.17
CA PHE A 81 1.25 24.90 -10.41
C PHE A 81 0.96 24.13 -11.69
N VAL A 82 2.00 23.52 -12.25
CA VAL A 82 1.86 22.51 -13.31
C VAL A 82 1.52 21.18 -12.62
N GLY A 83 0.28 20.75 -12.75
CA GLY A 83 -0.24 19.59 -12.04
C GLY A 83 -0.14 18.31 -12.86
N TYR A 84 0.30 17.23 -12.22
CA TYR A 84 0.07 15.87 -12.70
C TYR A 84 -1.23 15.37 -12.10
N THR A 85 -2.16 14.95 -12.95
CA THR A 85 -3.42 14.34 -12.50
C THR A 85 -3.79 13.17 -13.41
N THR A 86 -4.47 12.17 -12.83
CA THR A 86 -5.16 11.13 -13.59
C THR A 86 -6.45 11.64 -14.22
N GLU A 87 -6.91 12.84 -13.81
CA GLU A 87 -8.10 13.46 -14.33
C GLU A 87 -7.90 13.99 -15.75
N THR A 88 -8.98 13.91 -16.53
CA THR A 88 -9.01 14.56 -17.83
C THR A 88 -9.21 16.08 -17.66
N TYR A 89 -8.74 16.87 -18.64
CA TYR A 89 -9.03 18.31 -18.69
C TYR A 89 -10.53 18.62 -18.59
N ALA A 90 -11.36 17.79 -19.23
CA ALA A 90 -12.80 17.92 -19.19
C ALA A 90 -13.35 17.75 -17.76
N ASN A 91 -12.83 16.78 -16.99
CA ASN A 91 -13.22 16.59 -15.59
C ASN A 91 -12.80 17.79 -14.73
N LEU A 92 -11.57 18.29 -14.89
CA LEU A 92 -11.10 19.48 -14.18
C LEU A 92 -11.95 20.72 -14.51
N LYS A 93 -12.36 20.90 -15.77
CA LYS A 93 -13.29 21.97 -16.16
C LYS A 93 -14.66 21.82 -15.51
N GLN A 94 -15.19 20.61 -15.37
CA GLN A 94 -16.44 20.37 -14.68
C GLN A 94 -16.32 20.68 -13.18
N ILE A 95 -15.22 20.29 -12.54
CA ILE A 95 -14.91 20.59 -11.13
C ILE A 95 -14.81 22.11 -10.93
N GLN A 96 -14.07 22.80 -11.81
CA GLN A 96 -13.97 24.26 -11.85
C GLN A 96 -15.36 24.91 -11.97
N ALA A 97 -16.16 24.50 -12.94
CA ALA A 97 -17.49 25.07 -13.21
C ALA A 97 -18.47 24.89 -12.04
N LYS A 98 -18.35 23.78 -11.29
CA LYS A 98 -19.15 23.50 -10.09
C LYS A 98 -18.62 24.20 -8.84
N ALA A 99 -17.47 24.87 -8.91
CA ALA A 99 -16.71 25.33 -7.75
C ALA A 99 -16.53 24.21 -6.71
N ALA A 100 -16.35 22.97 -7.19
CA ALA A 100 -16.23 21.83 -6.31
C ALA A 100 -14.90 21.92 -5.54
N PRO A 101 -14.91 21.59 -4.24
CA PRO A 101 -13.72 21.67 -3.43
C PRO A 101 -12.72 20.59 -3.82
N VAL A 102 -11.45 20.96 -3.82
CA VAL A 102 -10.30 20.10 -4.04
C VAL A 102 -9.34 20.25 -2.87
N TRP A 103 -8.48 19.25 -2.66
CA TRP A 103 -7.30 19.43 -1.84
C TRP A 103 -6.05 19.22 -2.67
N VAL A 104 -5.01 19.99 -2.37
CA VAL A 104 -3.73 19.93 -3.07
C VAL A 104 -2.62 19.68 -2.07
N ALA A 105 -1.63 18.91 -2.49
CA ALA A 105 -0.44 18.61 -1.71
C ALA A 105 0.80 18.95 -2.52
N ARG A 106 1.71 19.72 -1.93
CA ARG A 106 3.05 19.91 -2.47
C ARG A 106 3.93 18.80 -1.96
N ILE A 107 4.30 17.88 -2.84
CA ILE A 107 5.11 16.71 -2.51
C ILE A 107 6.57 17.05 -2.78
N LEU A 108 7.41 16.92 -1.75
CA LEU A 108 8.85 17.04 -1.92
C LEU A 108 9.36 15.88 -2.79
N PRO A 109 10.32 16.14 -3.70
CA PRO A 109 10.88 15.09 -4.51
C PRO A 109 11.54 14.02 -3.64
N TYR A 110 11.37 12.76 -4.05
CA TYR A 110 11.99 11.62 -3.35
C TYR A 110 13.51 11.68 -3.44
N ASP A 111 14.03 12.13 -4.59
CA ASP A 111 15.44 12.40 -4.81
C ASP A 111 15.60 13.78 -5.46
N PRO A 112 16.04 14.80 -4.69
CA PRO A 112 16.28 16.16 -5.18
C PRO A 112 17.31 16.24 -6.31
N GLN A 113 18.18 15.23 -6.47
CA GLN A 113 19.16 15.21 -7.56
C GLN A 113 18.53 14.82 -8.89
N SER A 114 17.53 13.93 -8.88
CA SER A 114 16.83 13.46 -10.08
C SER A 114 15.65 14.34 -10.50
N ASN A 115 14.99 14.97 -9.52
CA ASN A 115 13.87 15.87 -9.74
C ASN A 115 13.94 16.96 -8.66
N PRO A 116 14.51 18.13 -8.95
CA PRO A 116 14.71 19.15 -7.93
C PRO A 116 13.40 19.84 -7.52
N ASP A 117 12.37 19.77 -8.36
CA ASP A 117 11.17 20.58 -8.19
C ASP A 117 10.08 19.83 -7.41
N PRO A 118 9.54 20.43 -6.32
CA PRO A 118 8.40 19.88 -5.63
C PRO A 118 7.20 19.83 -6.59
N SER A 119 6.57 18.65 -6.65
CA SER A 119 5.42 18.44 -7.52
C SER A 119 4.14 18.66 -6.73
N TRP A 120 3.26 19.49 -7.26
CA TRP A 120 1.91 19.64 -6.72
C TRP A 120 1.01 18.56 -7.28
N VAL A 121 0.30 17.88 -6.39
CA VAL A 121 -0.72 16.89 -6.74
C VAL A 121 -2.08 17.44 -6.34
N ILE A 122 -3.00 17.45 -7.30
CA ILE A 122 -4.40 17.79 -7.07
C ILE A 122 -5.20 16.51 -6.83
N HIS A 123 -5.99 16.53 -5.76
CA HIS A 123 -6.90 15.46 -5.41
C HIS A 123 -8.33 15.95 -5.57
N THR A 124 -9.02 15.34 -6.52
CA THR A 124 -10.39 15.65 -6.97
C THR A 124 -11.40 14.64 -6.43
N ASP A 125 -10.95 13.39 -6.24
CA ASP A 125 -11.75 12.34 -5.65
C ASP A 125 -11.69 12.38 -4.12
N TRP A 126 -12.87 12.45 -3.50
CA TRP A 126 -13.03 12.37 -2.06
C TRP A 126 -13.15 10.92 -1.57
N ASN A 127 -12.46 9.97 -2.23
CA ASN A 127 -12.41 8.56 -1.85
C ASN A 127 -10.97 8.20 -1.46
N GLU A 128 -10.67 8.33 -0.18
CA GLU A 128 -9.31 8.19 0.33
C GLU A 128 -9.19 7.03 1.31
N LEU A 129 -8.14 6.23 1.13
CA LEU A 129 -7.83 5.10 1.99
C LEU A 129 -6.90 5.55 3.12
N THR A 130 -7.33 5.34 4.35
CA THR A 130 -6.52 5.63 5.55
C THR A 130 -5.57 4.48 5.89
N MET A 131 -4.54 4.77 6.68
CA MET A 131 -3.58 3.76 7.15
C MET A 131 -4.23 2.59 7.90
N ASP A 132 -5.40 2.79 8.52
CA ASP A 132 -6.16 1.73 9.20
C ASP A 132 -7.27 1.13 8.32
N TYR A 133 -7.10 1.20 7.00
CA TYR A 133 -7.93 0.59 5.96
C TYR A 133 -9.37 1.10 5.88
N LYS A 134 -9.67 2.25 6.48
CA LYS A 134 -10.97 2.90 6.30
C LYS A 134 -10.97 3.72 5.02
N VAL A 135 -12.04 3.56 4.25
CA VAL A 135 -12.33 4.43 3.11
C VAL A 135 -13.13 5.63 3.62
N LEU A 136 -12.57 6.82 3.44
CA LEU A 136 -13.28 8.07 3.67
C LEU A 136 -13.83 8.55 2.33
N SER A 137 -15.14 8.76 2.26
CA SER A 137 -15.86 9.10 1.01
C SER A 137 -16.42 10.53 1.00
N THR A 138 -16.12 11.32 2.03
CA THR A 138 -16.64 12.70 2.17
C THR A 138 -15.51 13.68 2.46
N GLN A 139 -15.67 14.90 1.95
CA GLN A 139 -14.75 16.00 2.19
C GLN A 139 -14.52 16.26 3.68
N ASP A 140 -15.59 16.37 4.46
CA ASP A 140 -15.46 16.69 5.89
C ASP A 140 -14.69 15.60 6.64
N ALA A 141 -14.92 14.32 6.33
CA ALA A 141 -14.20 13.22 6.94
C ALA A 141 -12.72 13.23 6.58
N ILE A 142 -12.40 13.47 5.30
CA ILE A 142 -11.02 13.58 4.81
C ILE A 142 -10.33 14.78 5.45
N VAL A 143 -10.89 15.98 5.36
CA VAL A 143 -10.32 17.21 5.95
C VAL A 143 -10.14 17.07 7.46
N LYS A 144 -11.11 16.49 8.17
CA LYS A 144 -10.97 16.20 9.60
C LYS A 144 -9.78 15.27 9.85
N ARG A 145 -9.67 14.16 9.11
CA ARG A 145 -8.56 13.20 9.25
C ARG A 145 -7.20 13.82 8.95
N LEU A 146 -7.14 14.65 7.91
CA LEU A 146 -5.95 15.43 7.54
C LEU A 146 -5.49 16.31 8.71
N LYS A 147 -6.40 17.08 9.30
CA LYS A 147 -6.10 17.95 10.45
C LYS A 147 -5.62 17.17 11.66
N GLU A 148 -6.31 16.08 12.01
CA GLU A 148 -5.93 15.20 13.11
C GLU A 148 -4.51 14.65 12.91
N TYR A 149 -4.20 14.19 11.68
CA TYR A 149 -2.88 13.65 11.37
C TYR A 149 -1.78 14.72 11.44
N VAL A 150 -2.00 15.90 10.84
CA VAL A 150 -1.02 17.00 10.85
C VAL A 150 -0.76 17.51 12.27
N ALA A 151 -1.82 17.63 13.08
CA ALA A 151 -1.68 18.03 14.48
C ALA A 151 -0.85 17.00 15.30
N ALA A 152 -1.03 15.71 15.03
CA ALA A 152 -0.27 14.65 15.68
C ALA A 152 1.17 14.50 15.13
N ASN A 153 1.42 14.93 13.89
CA ASN A 153 2.69 14.71 13.18
C ASN A 153 3.12 15.99 12.42
N PRO A 154 3.57 17.04 13.14
CA PRO A 154 3.88 18.33 12.53
C PRO A 154 5.12 18.31 11.62
N ALA A 155 6.06 17.39 11.88
CA ALA A 155 7.27 17.24 11.07
C ALA A 155 7.00 16.34 9.84
N PRO A 156 7.62 16.62 8.68
CA PRO A 156 7.61 15.70 7.55
C PRO A 156 8.21 14.35 7.94
N VAL A 157 7.54 13.25 7.54
CA VAL A 157 8.07 11.91 7.74
C VAL A 157 8.92 11.55 6.54
N LYS A 158 10.19 11.21 6.77
CA LYS A 158 11.17 10.94 5.72
C LYS A 158 11.18 9.49 5.22
N THR A 159 10.58 8.58 5.97
CA THR A 159 10.59 7.15 5.66
C THR A 159 9.17 6.60 5.58
N THR A 160 9.01 5.56 4.77
CA THR A 160 7.72 4.90 4.55
C THR A 160 7.88 3.41 4.72
N SER A 161 6.91 2.81 5.41
CA SER A 161 6.73 1.37 5.43
C SER A 161 5.87 0.94 4.26
N ILE A 162 6.21 -0.20 3.67
CA ILE A 162 5.40 -0.83 2.63
C ILE A 162 4.80 -2.10 3.23
N MET A 163 3.49 -2.25 3.18
CA MET A 163 2.82 -3.53 3.41
C MET A 163 2.52 -4.19 2.08
N SER A 164 2.80 -5.49 1.97
CA SER A 164 2.62 -6.21 0.70
C SER A 164 1.18 -6.64 0.47
N PHE A 165 0.30 -6.46 1.46
CA PHE A 165 -1.08 -6.91 1.37
C PHE A 165 -2.04 -5.84 1.83
N VAL A 166 -2.73 -5.29 0.85
CA VAL A 166 -4.02 -4.63 1.08
C VAL A 166 -5.09 -5.71 0.99
N PRO A 167 -5.99 -5.81 1.98
CA PRO A 167 -7.17 -6.66 1.87
C PRO A 167 -7.88 -6.48 0.52
N MET A 168 -8.26 -7.59 -0.11
CA MET A 168 -8.72 -7.66 -1.51
C MET A 168 -9.93 -6.78 -1.87
N PHE A 169 -10.66 -6.24 -0.89
CA PHE A 169 -11.82 -5.37 -1.14
C PHE A 169 -11.45 -3.94 -1.57
N ILE A 170 -10.20 -3.52 -1.35
CA ILE A 170 -9.75 -2.17 -1.70
C ILE A 170 -9.26 -2.12 -3.16
N SER A 171 -8.79 -3.26 -3.69
CA SER A 171 -8.32 -3.35 -5.07
C SER A 171 -9.18 -4.30 -5.89
N PRO A 172 -10.00 -3.81 -6.84
CA PRO A 172 -10.83 -4.66 -7.69
C PRO A 172 -10.01 -5.65 -8.55
N SER A 173 -8.70 -5.44 -8.68
CA SER A 173 -7.81 -6.31 -9.47
C SER A 173 -7.49 -7.67 -8.85
N ARG A 174 -7.99 -8.00 -7.64
CA ARG A 174 -7.67 -9.25 -6.91
C ARG A 174 -6.15 -9.53 -6.78
N GLY A 175 -5.32 -8.51 -7.02
CA GLY A 175 -3.87 -8.59 -7.06
C GLY A 175 -3.25 -8.15 -5.74
N ILE A 176 -2.00 -8.57 -5.54
CA ILE A 176 -1.16 -8.12 -4.44
C ILE A 176 -0.78 -6.67 -4.73
N VAL A 177 -1.19 -5.76 -3.85
CA VAL A 177 -0.96 -4.31 -3.92
C VAL A 177 -0.02 -3.92 -2.80
N ASP A 178 1.01 -3.15 -3.14
CA ASP A 178 1.90 -2.57 -2.14
C ASP A 178 1.22 -1.32 -1.53
N PHE A 179 1.08 -1.30 -0.20
CA PHE A 179 0.46 -0.21 0.54
C PHE A 179 1.50 0.62 1.28
N ILE A 180 1.62 1.88 0.90
CA ILE A 180 2.59 2.81 1.50
C ILE A 180 1.96 3.48 2.73
N LEU A 181 2.62 3.30 3.86
CA LEU A 181 2.31 3.92 5.14
C LEU A 181 3.44 4.85 5.59
N PRO A 182 3.14 5.94 6.32
CA PRO A 182 4.17 6.79 6.91
C PRO A 182 4.75 6.13 8.17
N ASP A 183 6.07 6.22 8.34
CA ASP A 183 6.73 5.79 9.58
C ASP A 183 6.53 6.83 10.69
N CYS A 184 5.38 6.72 11.38
CA CYS A 184 5.01 7.62 12.48
C CYS A 184 4.55 6.84 13.72
N PRO A 185 4.45 7.46 14.91
CA PRO A 185 4.02 6.76 16.12
C PRO A 185 2.64 6.07 16.00
N ALA A 186 1.74 6.61 15.18
CA ALA A 186 0.45 5.97 14.91
C ALA A 186 0.59 4.62 14.20
N LEU A 187 1.70 4.39 13.49
CA LEU A 187 2.00 3.13 12.82
C LEU A 187 2.29 2.01 13.82
N GLU A 188 2.99 2.29 14.91
CA GLU A 188 3.22 1.33 16.00
C GLU A 188 1.88 0.91 16.63
N SER A 189 1.00 1.87 16.89
CA SER A 189 -0.35 1.59 17.40
C SER A 189 -1.19 0.76 16.43
N LEU A 190 -1.11 1.04 15.13
CA LEU A 190 -1.75 0.22 14.10
C LEU A 190 -1.20 -1.21 14.10
N ALA A 191 0.13 -1.36 14.15
CA ALA A 191 0.79 -2.65 14.19
C ALA A 191 0.34 -3.52 15.37
N HIS A 192 0.27 -2.93 16.57
CA HIS A 192 -0.30 -3.61 17.74
C HIS A 192 -1.75 -4.06 17.52
N ARG A 193 -2.61 -3.20 16.97
CA ARG A 193 -4.01 -3.58 16.69
C ARG A 193 -4.10 -4.73 15.70
N MET A 194 -3.26 -4.75 14.66
CA MET A 194 -3.21 -5.85 13.68
C MET A 194 -2.76 -7.16 14.31
N ILE A 195 -1.87 -7.12 15.30
CA ILE A 195 -1.37 -8.28 16.02
C ILE A 195 -2.42 -8.80 17.02
N ASP A 196 -2.97 -7.90 17.84
CA ASP A 196 -3.85 -8.22 18.96
C ASP A 196 -5.28 -8.57 18.50
N ASP A 197 -5.80 -7.88 17.48
CA ASP A 197 -7.15 -8.06 16.96
C ASP A 197 -7.17 -8.04 15.41
N PRO A 198 -6.54 -9.03 14.76
CA PRO A 198 -6.43 -9.08 13.31
C PRO A 198 -7.79 -9.17 12.62
N LYS A 199 -8.83 -9.70 13.29
CA LYS A 199 -10.17 -9.85 12.71
C LYS A 199 -10.80 -8.53 12.30
N LYS A 200 -10.44 -7.42 12.95
CA LYS A 200 -10.92 -6.07 12.57
C LYS A 200 -10.40 -5.59 11.22
N PHE A 201 -9.36 -6.22 10.69
CA PHE A 201 -8.71 -5.88 9.43
C PHE A 201 -8.99 -6.90 8.32
N VAL A 202 -9.62 -8.02 8.68
CA VAL A 202 -10.02 -9.06 7.73
C VAL A 202 -11.46 -8.76 7.29
N PRO A 203 -11.72 -8.58 5.98
CA PRO A 203 -13.07 -8.43 5.50
C PRO A 203 -13.88 -9.70 5.76
N PRO A 204 -15.22 -9.60 5.89
CA PRO A 204 -16.05 -10.79 5.83
C PRO A 204 -15.81 -11.48 4.48
N ALA A 205 -15.54 -12.78 4.50
CA ALA A 205 -15.42 -13.58 3.29
C ALA A 205 -16.69 -13.43 2.43
N ASP A 206 -16.54 -13.26 1.12
CA ASP A 206 -17.70 -13.31 0.23
C ASP A 206 -18.27 -14.74 0.16
N GLU A 207 -19.51 -14.89 -0.31
CA GLU A 207 -20.18 -16.21 -0.36
C GLU A 207 -19.41 -17.24 -1.22
N HIS A 208 -18.65 -16.78 -2.22
CA HIS A 208 -17.86 -17.63 -3.09
C HIS A 208 -16.59 -18.14 -2.36
N GLU A 209 -15.95 -17.31 -1.55
CA GLU A 209 -14.82 -17.69 -0.69
C GLU A 209 -15.23 -18.66 0.42
N LYS A 210 -16.40 -18.42 1.04
CA LYS A 210 -16.99 -19.33 2.05
C LYS A 210 -17.13 -20.76 1.50
N GLN A 211 -17.57 -20.89 0.25
CA GLN A 211 -17.80 -22.18 -0.40
C GLN A 211 -16.50 -22.91 -0.77
N ARG A 212 -15.40 -22.18 -1.06
CA ARG A 212 -14.20 -22.78 -1.69
C ARG A 212 -13.16 -23.33 -0.72
N LYS A 213 -13.05 -22.80 0.50
CA LYS A 213 -11.91 -23.07 1.39
C LYS A 213 -12.29 -23.54 2.80
N GLY A 214 -13.58 -23.64 3.13
CA GLY A 214 -14.00 -23.78 4.52
C GLY A 214 -13.71 -22.48 5.27
N LEU A 215 -14.77 -21.76 5.63
CA LEU A 215 -14.70 -20.40 6.17
C LEU A 215 -13.69 -20.22 7.32
N ALA A 216 -13.62 -21.18 8.24
CA ALA A 216 -12.75 -21.09 9.42
C ALA A 216 -11.24 -21.06 9.09
N ALA A 217 -10.80 -21.86 8.12
CA ALA A 217 -9.38 -21.96 7.78
C ALA A 217 -8.91 -20.77 6.93
N TYR A 218 -9.80 -20.24 6.07
CA TYR A 218 -9.58 -18.97 5.39
C TYR A 218 -9.45 -17.81 6.39
N ASP A 219 -10.39 -17.70 7.33
CA ASP A 219 -10.37 -16.65 8.36
C ASP A 219 -9.10 -16.73 9.22
N GLN A 220 -8.68 -17.94 9.60
CA GLN A 220 -7.44 -18.15 10.35
C GLN A 220 -6.21 -17.71 9.54
N SER A 221 -6.17 -18.02 8.26
CA SER A 221 -5.06 -17.64 7.39
C SER A 221 -4.99 -16.12 7.20
N CYS A 222 -6.13 -15.46 6.95
CA CYS A 222 -6.20 -13.99 6.85
C CYS A 222 -5.75 -13.32 8.15
N GLN A 223 -6.17 -13.85 9.31
CA GLN A 223 -5.72 -13.35 10.60
C GLN A 223 -4.22 -13.55 10.82
N THR A 224 -3.67 -14.70 10.43
CA THR A 224 -2.23 -14.98 10.48
C THR A 224 -1.46 -13.96 9.63
N PHE A 225 -1.98 -13.66 8.44
CA PHE A 225 -1.38 -12.68 7.55
C PHE A 225 -1.42 -11.25 8.14
N MET A 226 -2.54 -10.83 8.75
CA MET A 226 -2.62 -9.53 9.42
C MET A 226 -1.62 -9.41 10.57
N ARG A 227 -1.43 -10.48 11.36
CA ARG A 227 -0.38 -10.49 12.40
C ARG A 227 1.02 -10.36 11.81
N PHE A 228 1.28 -11.03 10.68
CA PHE A 228 2.57 -10.94 9.99
C PHE A 228 2.87 -9.53 9.51
N GLU A 229 1.90 -8.85 8.86
CA GLU A 229 2.07 -7.45 8.46
C GLU A 229 2.24 -6.53 9.68
N GLY A 230 1.47 -6.76 10.75
CA GLY A 230 1.67 -6.05 12.01
C GLY A 230 3.07 -6.22 12.59
N LEU A 231 3.63 -7.43 12.59
CA LEU A 231 5.02 -7.67 13.00
C LEU A 231 6.01 -6.91 12.11
N ASN A 232 5.85 -6.95 10.79
CA ASN A 232 6.74 -6.24 9.87
C ASN A 232 6.71 -4.73 10.10
N LEU A 233 5.53 -4.15 10.35
CA LEU A 233 5.39 -2.74 10.71
C LEU A 233 6.11 -2.41 12.02
N LEU A 234 6.09 -3.32 13.01
CA LEU A 234 6.84 -3.13 14.25
C LEU A 234 8.35 -3.04 14.03
N SER A 235 8.91 -3.52 12.92
CA SER A 235 10.37 -3.59 12.73
C SER A 235 11.12 -2.26 12.88
N GLY A 236 10.44 -1.12 12.74
CA GLY A 236 10.97 0.24 12.98
C GLY A 236 10.86 0.73 14.44
N PHE A 237 10.12 0.03 15.30
CA PHE A 237 9.74 0.45 16.65
C PHE A 237 10.33 -0.47 17.72
N LYS A 238 11.64 -0.39 17.94
CA LYS A 238 12.30 -1.20 18.99
C LYS A 238 11.97 -0.67 20.39
N SER A 239 11.35 -1.49 21.22
CA SER A 239 11.12 -1.24 22.64
C SER A 239 11.12 -2.56 23.42
N ASP A 240 11.31 -2.53 24.74
CA ASP A 240 11.25 -3.75 25.56
C ASP A 240 9.89 -4.43 25.49
N GLN A 241 8.82 -3.64 25.37
CA GLN A 241 7.46 -4.16 25.15
C GLN A 241 7.36 -4.90 23.83
N ASN A 242 7.89 -4.33 22.75
CA ASN A 242 7.82 -4.93 21.42
C ASN A 242 8.74 -6.14 21.29
N ILE A 243 9.91 -6.13 21.94
CA ILE A 243 10.79 -7.30 22.03
C ILE A 243 10.02 -8.47 22.68
N ARG A 244 9.37 -8.25 23.83
CA ARG A 244 8.57 -9.28 24.50
C ARG A 244 7.39 -9.76 23.65
N LEU A 245 6.75 -8.85 22.92
CA LEU A 245 5.64 -9.21 22.01
C LEU A 245 6.14 -10.10 20.88
N VAL A 246 7.18 -9.67 20.16
CA VAL A 246 7.76 -10.39 19.01
C VAL A 246 8.33 -11.74 19.42
N GLN A 247 8.96 -11.85 20.59
CA GLN A 247 9.49 -13.14 21.11
C GLN A 247 8.42 -14.22 21.24
N LYS A 248 7.17 -13.87 21.59
CA LYS A 248 6.06 -14.85 21.71
C LYS A 248 5.79 -15.58 20.39
N TYR A 249 6.11 -14.96 19.26
CA TYR A 249 5.82 -15.49 17.93
C TYR A 249 6.93 -16.41 17.38
N LEU A 250 8.06 -16.54 18.07
CA LEU A 250 9.12 -17.50 17.68
C LEU A 250 8.66 -18.96 17.73
N THR A 251 7.64 -19.27 18.53
CA THR A 251 7.05 -20.60 18.67
C THR A 251 5.64 -20.70 18.08
N ASP A 252 5.16 -19.69 17.36
CA ASP A 252 3.79 -19.66 16.82
C ASP A 252 3.55 -20.84 15.85
N SER A 253 2.44 -21.56 15.99
CA SER A 253 2.15 -22.76 15.20
C SER A 253 1.36 -22.49 13.92
N SER A 254 1.01 -21.24 13.63
CA SER A 254 0.26 -20.85 12.46
C SER A 254 1.12 -21.01 11.21
N VAL A 255 0.55 -21.63 10.19
CA VAL A 255 1.22 -21.92 8.93
C VAL A 255 0.39 -21.44 7.76
N VAL A 256 1.08 -21.13 6.67
CA VAL A 256 0.49 -20.98 5.33
C VAL A 256 1.19 -21.94 4.38
N ILE A 257 0.53 -22.31 3.29
CA ILE A 257 1.20 -23.06 2.21
C ILE A 257 1.93 -22.05 1.34
N THR A 258 3.17 -22.36 0.96
CA THR A 258 3.87 -21.62 -0.08
C THR A 258 4.60 -22.53 -1.05
N TYR A 259 5.01 -21.98 -2.18
CA TYR A 259 5.86 -22.64 -3.16
C TYR A 259 7.31 -22.20 -2.99
N ARG A 260 8.23 -23.17 -2.88
CA ARG A 260 9.68 -22.95 -2.99
C ARG A 260 10.12 -23.01 -4.45
N ALA A 261 9.51 -23.90 -5.21
CA ALA A 261 9.61 -24.05 -6.66
C ALA A 261 8.20 -24.29 -7.24
N PRO A 262 7.97 -24.21 -8.57
CA PRO A 262 6.64 -24.37 -9.16
C PRO A 262 5.85 -25.59 -8.66
N ASP A 263 6.54 -26.69 -8.39
CA ASP A 263 5.95 -27.95 -7.95
C ASP A 263 6.32 -28.35 -6.50
N GLU A 264 7.07 -27.51 -5.77
CA GLU A 264 7.51 -27.80 -4.40
C GLU A 264 6.74 -26.94 -3.40
N LYS A 265 5.71 -27.53 -2.78
CA LYS A 265 4.94 -26.90 -1.70
C LYS A 265 5.58 -27.16 -0.35
N VAL A 266 5.65 -26.13 0.48
CA VAL A 266 6.11 -26.21 1.87
C VAL A 266 5.11 -25.49 2.78
N LEU A 267 5.07 -25.91 4.05
CA LEU A 267 4.45 -25.13 5.11
C LEU A 267 5.43 -24.04 5.51
N TRP A 268 4.96 -22.79 5.57
CA TRP A 268 5.74 -21.66 6.01
C TRP A 268 5.15 -21.07 7.30
N TYR A 269 5.96 -21.07 8.36
CA TYR A 269 5.64 -20.48 9.65
C TYR A 269 6.00 -18.99 9.62
N MET A 270 5.25 -18.21 8.85
CA MET A 270 5.59 -16.83 8.52
C MET A 270 5.79 -15.94 9.75
N LEU A 271 5.03 -16.16 10.83
CA LEU A 271 5.16 -15.40 12.07
C LEU A 271 6.48 -15.67 12.79
N ARG A 272 6.99 -16.92 12.76
CA ARG A 272 8.31 -17.26 13.30
C ARG A 272 9.42 -16.59 12.51
N SER A 273 9.33 -16.69 11.18
CA SER A 273 10.31 -16.11 10.26
C SER A 273 10.41 -14.59 10.45
N ALA A 274 9.28 -13.87 10.43
CA ALA A 274 9.23 -12.42 10.68
C ALA A 274 9.82 -12.06 12.05
N SER A 275 9.41 -12.79 13.10
CA SER A 275 9.87 -12.50 14.46
C SER A 275 11.37 -12.67 14.63
N TYR A 276 11.94 -13.75 14.07
CA TYR A 276 13.38 -13.98 14.06
C TYR A 276 14.13 -12.86 13.33
N GLN A 277 13.65 -12.44 12.15
CA GLN A 277 14.27 -11.35 11.37
C GLN A 277 14.23 -10.02 12.12
N ILE A 278 13.08 -9.67 12.73
CA ILE A 278 12.92 -8.43 13.50
C ILE A 278 13.85 -8.42 14.72
N LEU A 279 13.88 -9.50 15.50
CA LEU A 279 14.74 -9.61 16.68
C LEU A 279 16.22 -9.54 16.29
N THR A 280 16.61 -10.20 15.21
CA THR A 280 17.98 -10.14 14.65
C THR A 280 18.33 -8.72 14.22
N LYS A 281 17.45 -8.03 13.48
CA LYS A 281 17.61 -6.62 13.08
C LYS A 281 17.79 -5.70 14.29
N TRP A 282 17.12 -5.99 15.40
CA TRP A 282 17.26 -5.25 16.66
C TRP A 282 18.49 -5.65 17.49
N GLY A 283 19.30 -6.60 17.03
CA GLY A 283 20.48 -7.10 17.75
C GLY A 283 20.16 -7.99 18.94
N ILE A 284 18.95 -8.57 19.00
CA ILE A 284 18.54 -9.52 20.04
C ILE A 284 18.94 -10.92 19.59
N LYS A 285 19.82 -11.58 20.36
CA LYS A 285 20.25 -12.95 20.09
C LYS A 285 19.14 -13.93 20.46
N VAL A 286 18.69 -14.71 19.47
CA VAL A 286 17.72 -15.79 19.62
C VAL A 286 18.12 -16.94 18.70
N ASP A 287 17.73 -18.16 19.04
CA ASP A 287 17.97 -19.31 18.18
C ASP A 287 17.11 -19.22 16.90
N ALA A 288 17.66 -19.67 15.78
CA ALA A 288 16.91 -19.72 14.52
C ALA A 288 15.76 -20.72 14.64
N PRO A 289 14.49 -20.30 14.46
CA PRO A 289 13.36 -21.20 14.55
C PRO A 289 13.24 -22.06 13.28
N ILE A 290 12.53 -23.18 13.38
CA ILE A 290 12.03 -23.88 12.19
C ILE A 290 10.93 -23.02 11.58
N ASP A 291 11.21 -22.39 10.44
CA ASP A 291 10.28 -21.53 9.74
C ASP A 291 9.67 -22.15 8.47
N GLU A 292 10.16 -23.33 8.07
CA GLU A 292 9.59 -24.14 6.99
C GLU A 292 9.51 -25.63 7.36
N ALA A 293 8.50 -26.32 6.83
CA ALA A 293 8.39 -27.78 6.93
C ALA A 293 7.81 -28.39 5.63
N PRO A 294 8.09 -29.68 5.34
CA PRO A 294 7.44 -30.38 4.25
C PRO A 294 5.92 -30.35 4.39
N ILE A 295 5.18 -30.23 3.28
CA ILE A 295 3.71 -30.20 3.31
C ILE A 295 3.10 -31.47 3.92
N ASP A 296 3.77 -32.61 3.79
CA ASP A 296 3.33 -33.90 4.33
C ASP A 296 3.43 -34.00 5.87
N SER A 297 3.98 -32.98 6.52
CA SER A 297 4.08 -32.93 7.99
C SER A 297 2.76 -32.60 8.70
N VAL A 298 1.72 -32.19 7.98
CA VAL A 298 0.38 -31.93 8.52
C VAL A 298 -0.65 -32.93 8.00
N LYS A 299 -1.57 -33.34 8.89
CA LYS A 299 -2.61 -34.35 8.58
C LYS A 299 -3.70 -33.85 7.62
N SER A 300 -3.89 -32.55 7.51
CA SER A 300 -4.81 -31.92 6.55
C SER A 300 -4.29 -30.52 6.20
N ILE A 301 -4.49 -30.15 4.94
CA ILE A 301 -4.17 -28.83 4.38
C ILE A 301 -5.44 -28.05 3.99
N ASP A 302 -6.62 -28.61 4.26
CA ASP A 302 -7.89 -28.05 3.81
C ASP A 302 -8.10 -26.65 4.39
N GLY A 303 -8.23 -25.70 3.47
CA GLY A 303 -8.51 -24.30 3.80
C GLY A 303 -7.33 -23.44 4.22
N LEU A 304 -6.10 -23.99 4.25
CA LEU A 304 -4.90 -23.16 4.38
C LEU A 304 -4.76 -22.23 3.18
N MET A 305 -4.40 -20.97 3.44
CA MET A 305 -4.07 -20.04 2.37
C MET A 305 -2.78 -20.46 1.69
N ILE A 306 -2.80 -20.44 0.36
CA ILE A 306 -1.62 -20.59 -0.48
C ILE A 306 -1.10 -19.18 -0.77
N VAL A 307 0.11 -18.89 -0.32
CA VAL A 307 0.83 -17.64 -0.54
C VAL A 307 2.01 -17.93 -1.47
N ASN A 308 2.35 -17.03 -2.38
CA ASN A 308 3.49 -17.24 -3.27
C ASN A 308 4.74 -16.54 -2.69
N LYS A 309 5.72 -17.30 -2.15
CA LYS A 309 6.94 -16.74 -1.53
C LYS A 309 7.80 -15.94 -2.50
N LEU A 310 7.82 -16.32 -3.79
CA LEU A 310 8.54 -15.58 -4.85
C LEU A 310 8.10 -14.12 -4.95
N ILE A 311 6.86 -13.80 -4.56
CA ILE A 311 6.35 -12.44 -4.51
C ILE A 311 6.89 -11.72 -3.25
N MET A 312 7.02 -12.38 -2.11
CA MET A 312 7.45 -11.70 -0.87
C MET A 312 8.95 -11.43 -0.76
N ASN A 313 9.80 -12.13 -1.53
CA ASN A 313 11.26 -11.99 -1.48
C ASN A 313 11.85 -10.85 -2.36
N ILE A 314 11.04 -10.03 -3.04
CA ILE A 314 11.51 -8.90 -3.87
C ILE A 314 11.63 -7.62 -3.02
N ARG A 315 12.22 -7.68 -1.83
CA ARG A 315 12.46 -6.51 -0.98
C ARG A 315 13.91 -6.43 -0.56
#